data_AF-A0A8T7HJ30-F1
#
_entry.id   AF-A0A8T7HJ30-F1
#
_cell.length_a   1.000
_cell.length_b   1.000
_cell.length_c   1.000
_cell.angle_alpha   90.00
_cell.angle_beta   90.00
_cell.angle_gamma   90.00
#
_symmetry.space_group_name_H-M   'P 1'
#
loop_
_entity.id
_entity.type
_entity.pdbx_description
1 polymer ?
#
loop_
_entity_poly.entity_id
_entity_poly.type
_entity_poly.pdbx_seq_one_letter_code
_entity_poly.pdbx_strand_id
1 'polypeptide(L)'
;MGFANKITYARIMLAALLLVLAGIGDRLWFVILFCISAILDIADGTVARKEGPTSFGAKLDVIADEITTAAAFLGLYLLKQSLFLRYMVPFLSIIALFAFLQVSSYAASKKYLFARTKPALLAAIAFPIMIVVLVFYDSLALVYAYTLLMYVSLLDKASKLYSCKVNYLFLTAIAALAAFAVISYGAREIVCIDTSCLEVEIMRSPEERAIGLMYRDGLEKEKGMLFEFQNPEKPNFWMMNMRFPIDIIFINGSGKVVSVFNSVPPCSREPCQFYAPEEDVLWVLETASGYAKSRSITVGSAFSR
;
A
#
# COMPACT_ATOMS: atom_id res chain seq x y z
N MET A 1 -26.89 -1.75 30.82
CA MET A 1 -25.84 -1.41 29.84
C MET A 1 -26.04 0.04 29.43
N GLY A 2 -25.09 0.93 29.77
CA GLY A 2 -25.17 2.36 29.45
C GLY A 2 -25.27 2.61 27.94
N PHE A 3 -25.80 3.78 27.55
CA PHE A 3 -25.98 4.10 26.14
C PHE A 3 -24.63 4.19 25.43
N ALA A 4 -23.59 4.71 26.09
CA ALA A 4 -22.22 4.72 25.55
C ALA A 4 -21.75 3.32 25.13
N ASN A 5 -21.92 2.31 25.98
CA ASN A 5 -21.51 0.95 25.64
C ASN A 5 -22.26 0.43 24.41
N LYS A 6 -23.55 0.74 24.24
CA LYS A 6 -24.33 0.32 23.05
C LYS A 6 -23.74 0.87 21.76
N ILE A 7 -23.27 2.12 21.78
CA ILE A 7 -22.57 2.74 20.66
C ILE A 7 -21.27 1.98 20.36
N THR A 8 -20.47 1.68 21.38
CA THR A 8 -19.22 0.93 21.21
C THR A 8 -19.44 -0.48 20.64
N TYR A 9 -20.48 -1.21 21.06
CA TYR A 9 -20.83 -2.50 20.43
C TYR A 9 -21.28 -2.35 18.97
N ALA A 10 -21.99 -1.27 18.63
CA ALA A 10 -22.36 -1.01 17.24
C ALA A 10 -21.12 -0.85 16.35
N ARG A 11 -20.06 -0.21 16.85
CA ARG A 11 -18.77 -0.10 16.14
C ARG A 11 -18.12 -1.46 15.87
N ILE A 12 -18.13 -2.36 16.86
CA ILE A 12 -17.61 -3.74 16.69
C ILE A 12 -18.39 -4.47 15.59
N MET A 13 -19.71 -4.33 15.55
CA MET A 13 -20.54 -4.94 14.51
C MET A 13 -20.29 -4.32 13.14
N LEU A 14 -20.13 -2.99 13.08
CA LEU A 14 -19.76 -2.28 11.85
C LEU A 14 -18.42 -2.77 11.30
N ALA A 15 -17.43 -3.04 12.16
CA ALA A 15 -16.14 -3.55 11.72
C ALA A 15 -16.24 -4.90 10.98
N ALA A 16 -17.11 -5.81 11.43
CA ALA A 16 -17.38 -7.05 10.71
C ALA A 16 -18.04 -6.78 9.35
N LEU A 17 -19.00 -5.85 9.28
CA LEU A 17 -19.67 -5.47 8.04
C LEU A 17 -18.71 -4.79 7.05
N LEU A 18 -17.75 -3.99 7.54
CA LEU A 18 -16.69 -3.39 6.71
C LEU A 18 -15.88 -4.47 5.97
N LEU A 19 -15.55 -5.57 6.63
CA LEU A 19 -14.82 -6.67 6.00
C LEU A 19 -15.63 -7.39 4.92
N VAL A 20 -16.94 -7.55 5.14
CA VAL A 20 -17.85 -8.10 4.12
C VAL A 20 -17.87 -7.20 2.89
N LEU A 21 -18.05 -5.89 3.07
CA LEU A 21 -18.07 -4.91 1.98
C LEU A 21 -16.74 -4.87 1.22
N ALA A 22 -15.63 -4.91 1.94
CA ALA A 22 -14.31 -4.95 1.33
C ALA A 22 -14.10 -6.25 0.51
N GLY A 23 -14.56 -7.39 1.03
CA GLY A 23 -14.46 -8.69 0.34
C GLY A 23 -15.28 -8.78 -0.94
N ILE A 24 -16.42 -8.09 -1.03
CA ILE A 24 -17.23 -8.00 -2.26
C ILE A 24 -16.81 -6.83 -3.17
N GLY A 25 -15.83 -6.03 -2.77
CA GLY A 25 -15.30 -4.92 -3.57
C GLY A 25 -16.10 -3.62 -3.52
N ASP A 26 -17.04 -3.46 -2.57
CA ASP A 26 -17.89 -2.27 -2.48
C ASP A 26 -17.19 -1.11 -1.75
N ARG A 27 -16.45 -0.31 -2.53
CA ARG A 27 -15.64 0.82 -2.04
C ARG A 27 -16.49 1.92 -1.41
N LEU A 28 -17.68 2.20 -1.97
CA LEU A 28 -18.51 3.32 -1.54
C LEU A 28 -19.12 3.05 -0.18
N TRP A 29 -19.78 1.91 -0.02
CA TRP A 29 -20.41 1.56 1.26
C TRP A 29 -19.39 1.28 2.34
N PHE A 30 -18.22 0.73 1.99
CA PHE A 30 -17.10 0.59 2.92
C PHE A 30 -16.73 1.96 3.54
N VAL A 31 -16.52 2.99 2.72
CA VAL A 31 -16.16 4.32 3.18
C VAL A 31 -17.28 4.97 4.00
N ILE A 32 -18.53 4.86 3.56
CA ILE A 32 -19.69 5.42 4.29
C ILE A 32 -19.76 4.83 5.70
N LEU A 33 -19.73 3.50 5.84
CA LEU A 33 -19.82 2.85 7.14
C LEU A 33 -18.58 3.08 8.01
N PHE A 34 -17.41 3.19 7.40
CA PHE A 34 -16.18 3.50 8.11
C PHE A 34 -16.22 4.91 8.70
N CYS A 35 -16.68 5.90 7.94
CA CYS A 35 -16.92 7.26 8.43
C CYS A 35 -17.97 7.29 9.56
N ILE A 36 -19.06 6.50 9.43
CA ILE A 36 -20.04 6.36 10.51
C ILE A 36 -19.37 5.80 11.77
N SER A 37 -18.56 4.74 11.65
CA SER A 37 -17.82 4.16 12.78
C SER A 37 -16.90 5.18 13.47
N ALA A 38 -16.19 6.02 12.70
CA ALA A 38 -15.35 7.09 13.22
C ALA A 38 -16.14 8.19 13.95
N ILE A 39 -17.36 8.49 13.49
CA ILE A 39 -18.26 9.43 14.19
C ILE A 39 -18.77 8.81 15.50
N LEU A 40 -19.09 7.51 15.50
CA LEU A 40 -19.54 6.79 16.68
C LEU A 40 -18.47 6.70 17.77
N ASP A 41 -17.19 6.62 17.40
CA ASP A 41 -16.03 6.69 18.32
C ASP A 41 -15.95 8.04 19.05
N ILE A 42 -16.27 9.13 18.36
CA ILE A 42 -16.34 10.44 19.01
C ILE A 42 -17.57 10.46 19.94
N ALA A 43 -18.69 9.89 19.48
CA ALA A 43 -19.96 9.92 20.19
C ALA A 43 -19.92 9.10 21.50
N ASP A 44 -19.42 7.86 21.50
CA ASP A 44 -19.40 7.01 22.70
C ASP A 44 -18.59 7.65 23.84
N GLY A 45 -17.43 8.24 23.52
CA GLY A 45 -16.62 8.97 24.48
C GLY A 45 -17.34 10.21 25.04
N THR A 46 -18.07 10.95 24.21
CA THR A 46 -18.86 12.13 24.69
C THR A 46 -20.02 11.71 25.58
N VAL A 47 -20.71 10.62 25.25
CA VAL A 47 -21.82 10.08 26.04
C VAL A 47 -21.29 9.51 27.36
N ALA A 48 -20.20 8.74 27.35
CA ALA A 48 -19.61 8.17 28.55
C ALA A 48 -19.21 9.24 29.58
N ARG A 49 -18.71 10.40 29.11
CA ARG A 49 -18.40 11.55 29.99
C ARG A 49 -19.65 12.16 30.64
N LYS A 50 -20.82 12.08 29.99
CA LYS A 50 -22.09 12.57 30.53
C LYS A 50 -22.75 11.55 31.46
N GLU A 51 -22.68 10.26 31.12
CA GLU A 51 -23.33 9.17 31.88
C GLU A 51 -22.53 8.71 33.11
N GLY A 52 -21.24 9.04 33.17
CA GLY A 52 -20.32 8.53 34.19
C GLY A 52 -19.47 7.39 33.62
N PRO A 53 -18.15 7.60 33.41
CA PRO A 53 -17.31 6.60 32.77
C PRO A 53 -17.16 5.35 33.65
N THR A 54 -17.23 4.18 33.03
CA THR A 54 -17.07 2.89 33.71
C THR A 54 -15.77 2.20 33.29
N SER A 55 -15.15 1.44 34.20
CA SER A 55 -13.93 0.67 33.87
C SER A 55 -14.18 -0.35 32.74
N PHE A 56 -15.36 -0.96 32.71
CA PHE A 56 -15.75 -1.87 31.63
C PHE A 56 -15.88 -1.15 30.30
N GLY A 57 -16.60 0.00 30.26
CA GLY A 57 -16.76 0.79 29.05
C GLY A 57 -15.42 1.24 28.46
N ALA A 58 -14.47 1.67 29.30
CA ALA A 58 -13.14 2.06 28.85
C ALA A 58 -12.34 0.89 28.24
N LYS A 59 -12.49 -0.34 28.75
CA LYS A 59 -11.86 -1.53 28.14
C LYS A 59 -12.52 -1.91 26.82
N LEU A 60 -13.84 -1.82 26.76
CA LEU A 60 -14.62 -2.12 25.57
C LEU A 60 -14.27 -1.16 24.43
N ASP A 61 -14.08 0.13 24.74
CA ASP A 61 -13.67 1.18 23.81
C ASP A 61 -12.34 0.85 23.13
N VAL A 62 -11.31 0.50 23.94
CA VAL A 62 -10.00 0.08 23.42
C VAL A 62 -10.12 -1.13 22.48
N ILE A 63 -10.96 -2.11 22.82
CA ILE A 63 -11.19 -3.28 21.97
C ILE A 63 -11.87 -2.87 20.65
N ALA A 64 -12.86 -1.98 20.71
CA ALA A 64 -13.54 -1.49 19.52
C ALA A 64 -12.61 -0.70 18.59
N ASP A 65 -11.69 0.10 19.14
CA ASP A 65 -10.66 0.82 18.40
C ASP A 65 -9.73 -0.14 17.65
N GLU A 66 -9.22 -1.16 18.34
CA GLU A 66 -8.32 -2.16 17.75
C GLU A 66 -9.02 -2.94 16.64
N ILE A 67 -10.26 -3.40 16.87
CA ILE A 67 -11.05 -4.13 15.88
C ILE A 67 -11.36 -3.25 14.66
N THR A 68 -11.78 -2.00 14.86
CA THR A 68 -12.12 -1.08 13.76
C THR A 68 -10.88 -0.72 12.94
N THR A 69 -9.74 -0.50 13.60
CA THR A 69 -8.46 -0.21 12.95
C THR A 69 -7.98 -1.40 12.13
N ALA A 70 -8.04 -2.62 12.70
CA ALA A 70 -7.69 -3.84 11.99
C ALA A 70 -8.61 -4.07 10.78
N ALA A 71 -9.91 -3.85 10.94
CA ALA A 71 -10.88 -3.96 9.86
C ALA A 71 -10.62 -2.93 8.74
N ALA A 72 -10.22 -1.71 9.08
CA ALA A 72 -9.86 -0.69 8.10
C ALA A 72 -8.61 -1.07 7.30
N PHE A 73 -7.56 -1.57 7.95
CA PHE A 73 -6.35 -2.03 7.25
C PHE A 73 -6.60 -3.27 6.40
N LEU A 74 -7.32 -4.26 6.93
CA LEU A 74 -7.65 -5.46 6.18
C LEU A 74 -8.61 -5.14 5.02
N GLY A 75 -9.56 -4.24 5.22
CA GLY A 75 -10.43 -3.73 4.17
C GLY A 75 -9.65 -3.01 3.07
N LEU A 76 -8.69 -2.17 3.44
CA LEU A 76 -7.79 -1.52 2.48
C LEU A 76 -6.95 -2.55 1.71
N TYR A 77 -6.42 -3.58 2.38
CA TYR A 77 -5.72 -4.69 1.73
C TYR A 77 -6.61 -5.40 0.69
N LEU A 78 -7.85 -5.73 1.05
CA LEU A 78 -8.79 -6.41 0.16
C LEU A 78 -9.19 -5.53 -1.05
N LEU A 79 -9.43 -4.24 -0.82
CA LEU A 79 -9.84 -3.29 -1.87
C LEU A 79 -8.67 -2.85 -2.77
N LYS A 80 -7.45 -2.80 -2.24
CA LYS A 80 -6.26 -2.20 -2.87
C LYS A 80 -4.99 -3.08 -2.72
N GLN A 81 -5.07 -4.31 -3.22
CA GLN A 81 -3.98 -5.31 -3.12
C GLN A 81 -2.64 -4.86 -3.75
N SER A 82 -2.66 -4.23 -4.94
CA SER A 82 -1.46 -3.68 -5.60
C SER A 82 -0.73 -2.66 -4.72
N LEU A 83 -1.53 -1.90 -3.99
CA LEU A 83 -1.08 -0.78 -3.20
C LEU A 83 -0.46 -1.25 -1.87
N PHE A 84 -1.04 -2.29 -1.26
CA PHE A 84 -0.53 -2.86 -0.02
C PHE A 84 0.89 -3.42 -0.18
N LEU A 85 1.20 -4.08 -1.30
CA LEU A 85 2.56 -4.60 -1.56
C LEU A 85 3.59 -3.46 -1.64
N ARG A 86 3.23 -2.34 -2.28
CA ARG A 86 4.08 -1.13 -2.33
C ARG A 86 4.28 -0.49 -0.96
N TYR A 87 3.30 -0.64 -0.06
CA TYR A 87 3.32 -0.04 1.28
C TYR A 87 3.75 -1.01 2.38
N MET A 88 4.03 -2.26 2.06
CA MET A 88 4.31 -3.27 3.08
C MET A 88 5.54 -2.89 3.90
N VAL A 89 6.57 -2.33 3.27
CA VAL A 89 7.79 -1.87 3.94
C VAL A 89 7.50 -0.77 4.98
N PRO A 90 6.86 0.38 4.65
CA PRO A 90 6.54 1.39 5.66
C PRO A 90 5.60 0.88 6.76
N PHE A 91 4.65 0.00 6.44
CA PHE A 91 3.78 -0.61 7.47
C PHE A 91 4.58 -1.49 8.46
N LEU A 92 5.38 -2.41 7.93
CA LEU A 92 6.20 -3.31 8.75
C LEU A 92 7.23 -2.53 9.58
N SER A 93 7.77 -1.43 9.06
CA SER A 93 8.75 -0.62 9.78
C SER A 93 8.14 0.12 10.98
N ILE A 94 6.90 0.59 10.88
CA ILE A 94 6.16 1.16 12.02
C ILE A 94 5.88 0.07 13.06
N ILE A 95 5.40 -1.10 12.63
CA ILE A 95 5.09 -2.23 13.54
C ILE A 95 6.36 -2.66 14.29
N ALA A 96 7.48 -2.80 13.57
CA ALA A 96 8.78 -3.15 14.16
C ALA A 96 9.24 -2.10 15.18
N LEU A 97 9.14 -0.80 14.84
CA LEU A 97 9.49 0.26 15.80
C LEU A 97 8.58 0.23 17.02
N PHE A 98 7.27 0.08 16.84
CA PHE A 98 6.32 0.01 17.94
C PHE A 98 6.65 -1.16 18.87
N ALA A 99 6.85 -2.36 18.33
CA ALA A 99 7.22 -3.55 19.08
C ALA A 99 8.54 -3.35 19.84
N PHE A 100 9.56 -2.80 19.18
CA PHE A 100 10.85 -2.46 19.80
C PHE A 100 10.66 -1.52 20.99
N LEU A 101 9.93 -0.41 20.80
CA LEU A 101 9.67 0.56 21.87
C LEU A 101 8.88 -0.05 23.03
N GLN A 102 7.93 -0.96 22.78
CA GLN A 102 7.21 -1.65 23.85
C GLN A 102 8.15 -2.56 24.65
N VAL A 103 8.99 -3.35 23.98
CA VAL A 103 9.97 -4.22 24.63
C VAL A 103 10.97 -3.40 25.45
N SER A 104 11.54 -2.35 24.85
CA SER A 104 12.45 -1.45 25.56
C SER A 104 11.76 -0.77 26.74
N SER A 105 10.51 -0.34 26.59
CA SER A 105 9.75 0.36 27.63
C SER A 105 9.53 -0.54 28.83
N TYR A 106 9.10 -1.77 28.55
CA TYR A 106 8.89 -2.78 29.57
C TYR A 106 10.20 -3.22 30.24
N ALA A 107 11.29 -3.35 29.47
CA ALA A 107 12.61 -3.67 30.03
C ALA A 107 13.12 -2.59 30.99
N ALA A 108 12.95 -1.31 30.65
CA ALA A 108 13.46 -0.20 31.45
C ALA A 108 12.57 0.19 32.65
N SER A 109 11.25 0.11 32.50
CA SER A 109 10.30 0.69 33.47
C SER A 109 9.25 -0.29 34.00
N LYS A 110 9.21 -1.53 33.47
CA LYS A 110 8.13 -2.51 33.69
C LYS A 110 6.73 -1.97 33.33
N LYS A 111 6.66 -0.93 32.51
CA LYS A 111 5.44 -0.33 31.99
C LYS A 111 5.45 -0.34 30.47
N TYR A 112 4.27 -0.47 29.88
CA TYR A 112 4.06 -0.32 28.44
C TYR A 112 3.86 1.14 28.06
N LEU A 113 4.10 1.45 26.79
CA LEU A 113 4.11 2.81 26.25
C LEU A 113 2.69 3.33 25.98
N PHE A 114 1.98 3.76 27.03
CA PHE A 114 0.64 4.33 26.94
C PHE A 114 0.63 5.83 27.31
N ALA A 115 1.37 6.66 26.58
CA ALA A 115 1.34 8.11 26.74
C ALA A 115 0.41 8.77 25.72
N ARG A 116 -0.49 9.65 26.17
CA ARG A 116 -1.28 10.54 25.29
C ARG A 116 -0.42 11.73 24.89
N THR A 117 -0.29 11.96 23.58
CA THR A 117 0.55 13.03 23.03
C THR A 117 -0.18 13.79 21.93
N LYS A 118 0.20 15.05 21.69
CA LYS A 118 -0.39 15.86 20.61
C LYS A 118 -0.18 15.20 19.23
N PRO A 119 1.02 14.66 18.90
CA PRO A 119 1.20 13.93 17.65
C PRO A 119 0.35 12.66 17.55
N ALA A 120 0.12 11.95 18.66
CA ALA A 120 -0.77 10.78 18.66
C ALA A 120 -2.23 11.16 18.36
N LEU A 121 -2.70 12.30 18.88
CA LEU A 121 -4.02 12.83 18.55
C LEU A 121 -4.11 13.20 17.05
N LEU A 122 -3.07 13.85 16.52
CA LEU A 122 -3.03 14.19 15.10
C LEU A 122 -3.04 12.95 14.21
N ALA A 123 -2.28 11.91 14.59
CA ALA A 123 -2.27 10.62 13.89
C ALA A 123 -3.66 9.96 13.91
N ALA A 124 -4.35 9.98 15.06
CA ALA A 124 -5.70 9.44 15.18
C ALA A 124 -6.72 10.18 14.28
N ILE A 125 -6.59 11.50 14.12
CA ILE A 125 -7.44 12.29 13.20
C ILE A 125 -7.06 12.04 11.74
N ALA A 126 -5.77 11.92 11.44
CA ALA A 126 -5.28 11.70 10.08
C ALA A 126 -5.62 10.29 9.56
N PHE A 127 -5.71 9.30 10.44
CA PHE A 127 -5.99 7.91 10.08
C PHE A 127 -7.27 7.71 9.25
N PRO A 128 -8.47 8.15 9.70
CA PRO A 128 -9.68 7.95 8.92
C PRO A 128 -9.64 8.71 7.59
N ILE A 129 -9.05 9.91 7.56
CA ILE A 129 -8.86 10.69 6.32
C ILE A 129 -7.99 9.90 5.33
N MET A 130 -6.88 9.35 5.80
CA MET A 130 -5.99 8.53 4.99
C MET A 130 -6.73 7.32 4.40
N ILE A 131 -7.48 6.56 5.22
CA ILE A 131 -8.23 5.39 4.74
C ILE A 131 -9.23 5.80 3.64
N VAL A 132 -10.01 6.86 3.86
CA VAL A 132 -11.00 7.34 2.88
C VAL A 132 -10.34 7.70 1.55
N VAL A 133 -9.22 8.43 1.59
CA VAL A 133 -8.50 8.82 0.38
C VAL A 133 -7.93 7.58 -0.32
N LEU A 134 -7.28 6.66 0.41
CA LEU A 134 -6.61 5.50 -0.18
C LEU A 134 -7.56 4.46 -0.79
N VAL A 135 -8.82 4.41 -0.32
CA VAL A 135 -9.83 3.55 -0.95
C VAL A 135 -10.12 3.97 -2.39
N PHE A 136 -10.07 5.28 -2.70
CA PHE A 136 -10.37 5.79 -4.04
C PHE A 136 -9.11 6.11 -4.84
N TYR A 137 -8.08 6.64 -4.20
CA TYR A 137 -6.89 7.20 -4.85
C TYR A 137 -5.61 6.59 -4.30
N ASP A 138 -4.76 6.14 -5.22
CA ASP A 138 -3.46 5.60 -4.88
C ASP A 138 -2.49 6.77 -4.60
N SER A 139 -2.14 6.98 -3.33
CA SER A 139 -1.24 8.07 -2.91
C SER A 139 -0.14 7.58 -1.99
N LEU A 140 1.00 7.24 -2.60
CA LEU A 140 2.22 6.85 -1.92
C LEU A 140 2.70 7.96 -0.96
N ALA A 141 2.60 9.22 -1.40
CA ALA A 141 2.93 10.38 -0.58
C ALA A 141 2.10 10.45 0.71
N LEU A 142 0.80 10.15 0.63
CA LEU A 142 -0.09 10.16 1.80
C LEU A 142 0.28 9.06 2.81
N VAL A 143 0.59 7.85 2.33
CA VAL A 143 1.06 6.75 3.20
C VAL A 143 2.36 7.10 3.89
N TYR A 144 3.32 7.68 3.17
CA TYR A 144 4.57 8.09 3.79
C TYR A 144 4.41 9.26 4.75
N ALA A 145 3.55 10.23 4.44
CA ALA A 145 3.24 11.33 5.35
C ALA A 145 2.61 10.80 6.66
N TYR A 146 1.65 9.88 6.56
CA TYR A 146 1.05 9.22 7.73
C TYR A 146 2.08 8.37 8.49
N THR A 147 2.93 7.64 7.77
CA THR A 147 4.02 6.85 8.36
C THR A 147 4.96 7.74 9.17
N LEU A 148 5.41 8.86 8.61
CA LEU A 148 6.26 9.84 9.29
C LEU A 148 5.57 10.41 10.54
N LEU A 149 4.27 10.73 10.44
CA LEU A 149 3.48 11.19 11.58
C LEU A 149 3.40 10.13 12.69
N MET A 150 3.24 8.85 12.33
CA MET A 150 3.29 7.74 13.27
C MET A 150 4.67 7.58 13.92
N TYR A 151 5.75 7.72 13.16
CA TYR A 151 7.11 7.76 13.71
C TYR A 151 7.24 8.88 14.74
N VAL A 152 6.90 10.12 14.39
CA VAL A 152 6.95 11.27 15.31
C VAL A 152 6.13 11.02 16.58
N SER A 153 4.94 10.42 16.43
CA SER A 153 4.07 10.04 17.55
C SER A 153 4.73 9.03 18.49
N LEU A 154 5.33 7.98 17.95
CA LEU A 154 6.03 6.95 18.74
C LEU A 154 7.28 7.53 19.44
N LEU A 155 8.03 8.38 18.75
CA LEU A 155 9.21 9.06 19.30
C LEU A 155 8.85 10.02 20.44
N ASP A 156 7.77 10.80 20.30
CA ASP A 156 7.31 11.70 21.37
C ASP A 156 6.78 10.92 22.59
N LYS A 157 6.16 9.75 22.37
CA LYS A 157 5.79 8.86 23.48
C LYS A 157 7.03 8.32 24.19
N ALA A 158 8.05 7.89 23.43
CA ALA A 158 9.29 7.37 23.98
C ALA A 158 10.05 8.45 24.78
N SER A 159 10.18 9.67 24.26
CA SER A 159 10.91 10.76 24.92
C SER A 159 10.34 11.14 26.29
N LYS A 160 9.03 11.00 26.48
CA LYS A 160 8.36 11.26 27.77
C LYS A 160 8.56 10.15 28.79
N LEU A 161 8.81 8.93 28.33
CA LEU A 161 9.01 7.77 29.20
C LEU A 161 10.47 7.62 29.63
N TYR A 162 11.39 7.90 28.70
CA TYR A 162 12.82 7.91 28.95
C TYR A 162 13.29 9.35 29.20
N SER A 163 13.36 9.77 30.45
CA SER A 163 14.05 11.02 30.85
C SER A 163 15.56 11.03 30.53
N CYS A 164 16.06 10.05 29.78
CA CYS A 164 17.46 9.84 29.45
C CYS A 164 17.62 9.80 27.93
N LYS A 165 18.68 10.44 27.42
CA LYS A 165 19.05 10.62 26.01
C LYS A 165 18.93 9.33 25.18
N VAL A 166 17.73 9.01 24.70
CA VAL A 166 17.56 8.10 23.58
C VAL A 166 18.36 8.73 22.43
N ASN A 167 19.28 7.99 21.83
CA ASN A 167 20.19 8.51 20.82
C ASN A 167 19.37 8.93 19.59
N TYR A 168 18.94 10.18 19.57
CA TYR A 168 18.04 10.77 18.57
C TYR A 168 18.56 10.51 17.16
N LEU A 169 19.89 10.43 17.02
CA LEU A 169 20.64 10.06 15.82
C LEU A 169 20.21 8.71 15.21
N PHE A 170 19.94 7.69 16.04
CA PHE A 170 19.52 6.36 15.58
C PHE A 170 18.09 6.37 15.03
N LEU A 171 17.20 7.11 15.68
CA LEU A 171 15.80 7.24 15.28
C LEU A 171 15.65 8.12 14.04
N THR A 172 16.45 9.19 13.93
CA THR A 172 16.55 9.98 12.71
C THR A 172 17.21 9.21 11.57
N ALA A 173 18.17 8.32 11.85
CA ALA A 173 18.78 7.47 10.82
C ALA A 173 17.78 6.44 10.26
N ILE A 174 16.95 5.82 11.09
CA ILE A 174 15.87 4.93 10.63
C ILE A 174 14.83 5.71 9.82
N ALA A 175 14.42 6.89 10.28
CA ALA A 175 13.50 7.75 9.53
C ALA A 175 14.10 8.23 8.20
N ALA A 176 15.41 8.53 8.15
CA ALA A 176 16.13 8.92 6.95
C ALA A 176 16.34 7.75 5.97
N LEU A 177 16.58 6.53 6.46
CA LEU A 177 16.64 5.30 5.64
C LEU A 177 15.29 4.96 5.04
N ALA A 178 14.22 5.07 5.84
CA ALA A 178 12.85 4.93 5.34
C ALA A 178 12.52 6.01 4.30
N ALA A 179 12.91 7.27 4.55
CA ALA A 179 12.78 8.39 3.61
C ALA A 179 13.63 8.20 2.32
N PHE A 180 14.81 7.60 2.39
CA PHE A 180 15.64 7.32 1.22
C PHE A 180 15.04 6.22 0.35
N ALA A 181 14.45 5.19 0.96
CA ALA A 181 13.67 4.18 0.24
C ALA A 181 12.47 4.80 -0.50
N VAL A 182 11.89 5.91 0.00
CA VAL A 182 10.80 6.66 -0.67
C VAL A 182 11.24 7.27 -2.00
N ILE A 183 12.47 7.78 -2.08
CA ILE A 183 12.94 8.50 -3.28
C ILE A 183 13.28 7.52 -4.41
N SER A 184 13.68 6.29 -4.07
CA SER A 184 14.06 5.27 -5.06
C SER A 184 12.88 4.47 -5.63
N TYR A 185 11.68 4.54 -5.02
CA TYR A 185 10.52 3.75 -5.45
C TYR A 185 9.68 4.52 -6.50
N GLY A 186 9.71 4.05 -7.74
CA GLY A 186 8.85 4.56 -8.83
C GLY A 186 9.51 5.56 -9.76
N ALA A 187 10.78 5.34 -10.12
CA ALA A 187 11.41 6.06 -11.23
C ALA A 187 10.53 5.94 -12.47
N ARG A 188 10.11 7.09 -13.00
CA ARG A 188 9.40 7.22 -14.27
C ARG A 188 10.38 7.71 -15.31
N GLU A 189 10.40 7.02 -16.43
CA GLU A 189 11.25 7.34 -17.57
C GLU A 189 10.38 7.39 -18.82
N ILE A 190 10.75 8.21 -19.79
CA ILE A 190 10.14 8.16 -21.11
C ILE A 190 10.97 7.20 -21.94
N VAL A 191 10.34 6.17 -22.47
CA VAL A 191 10.98 5.26 -23.42
C VAL A 191 10.24 5.31 -24.74
N CYS A 192 10.96 5.04 -25.82
CA CYS A 192 10.42 5.08 -27.17
C CYS A 192 10.69 3.76 -27.89
N ILE A 193 9.69 3.29 -28.64
CA ILE A 193 9.87 2.29 -29.68
C ILE A 193 9.63 2.98 -31.01
N ASP A 194 10.68 3.02 -31.84
CA ASP A 194 10.80 3.84 -33.03
C ASP A 194 10.51 5.31 -32.72
N THR A 195 9.33 5.83 -33.11
CA THR A 195 8.90 7.21 -32.82
C THR A 195 7.81 7.30 -31.76
N SER A 196 7.36 6.16 -31.23
CA SER A 196 6.25 6.09 -30.28
C SER A 196 6.78 6.03 -28.85
N CYS A 197 6.62 7.13 -28.12
CA CYS A 197 7.10 7.26 -26.75
C CYS A 197 5.96 7.15 -25.73
N LEU A 198 6.27 6.65 -24.55
CA LEU A 198 5.36 6.50 -23.43
C LEU A 198 6.11 6.64 -22.10
N GLU A 199 5.41 7.06 -21.06
CA GLU A 199 5.95 7.13 -19.70
C GLU A 199 5.89 5.73 -19.06
N VAL A 200 7.00 5.23 -18.53
CA VAL A 200 7.06 3.89 -17.93
C VAL A 200 7.50 3.94 -16.48
N GLU A 201 6.87 3.09 -15.66
CA GLU A 201 7.41 2.72 -14.36
C GLU A 201 8.46 1.63 -14.53
N ILE A 202 9.67 1.82 -13.96
CA ILE A 202 10.77 0.85 -14.10
C ILE A 202 10.73 -0.17 -12.95
N MET A 203 10.74 -1.46 -13.29
CA MET A 203 10.85 -2.59 -12.36
C MET A 203 12.22 -3.25 -12.50
N ARG A 204 13.05 -3.16 -11.45
CA ARG A 204 14.42 -3.70 -11.44
C ARG A 204 14.58 -4.88 -10.50
N SER A 205 13.88 -4.88 -9.37
CA SER A 205 14.01 -5.96 -8.39
C SER A 205 13.20 -7.19 -8.80
N PRO A 206 13.61 -8.42 -8.42
CA PRO A 206 12.79 -9.62 -8.64
C PRO A 206 11.37 -9.48 -8.06
N GLU A 207 11.24 -8.82 -6.91
CA GLU A 207 9.95 -8.59 -6.24
C GLU A 207 9.07 -7.62 -7.03
N GLU A 208 9.64 -6.51 -7.52
CA GLU A 208 8.93 -5.54 -8.38
C GLU A 208 8.42 -6.21 -9.67
N ARG A 209 9.28 -7.01 -10.31
CA ARG A 209 8.96 -7.74 -11.54
C ARG A 209 7.92 -8.84 -11.30
N ALA A 210 7.94 -9.51 -10.15
CA ALA A 210 6.95 -10.53 -9.82
C ALA A 210 5.54 -9.94 -9.62
N ILE A 211 5.45 -8.68 -9.18
CA ILE A 211 4.17 -7.97 -8.99
C ILE A 211 3.66 -7.39 -10.32
N GLY A 212 4.52 -6.72 -11.08
CA GLY A 212 4.15 -6.11 -12.36
C GLY A 212 2.91 -5.22 -12.28
N LEU A 213 1.98 -5.42 -13.21
CA LEU A 213 0.68 -4.73 -13.28
C LEU A 213 -0.45 -5.40 -12.46
N MET A 214 -0.16 -6.45 -11.67
CA MET A 214 -1.18 -7.17 -10.91
C MET A 214 -2.03 -6.23 -10.03
N TYR A 215 -3.31 -6.56 -9.90
CA TYR A 215 -4.29 -5.86 -9.08
C TYR A 215 -4.58 -4.39 -9.43
N ARG A 216 -4.01 -3.85 -10.52
CA ARG A 216 -4.39 -2.53 -11.03
C ARG A 216 -5.75 -2.58 -11.72
N ASP A 217 -6.49 -1.48 -11.65
CA ASP A 217 -7.80 -1.36 -12.32
C ASP A 217 -7.66 -1.09 -13.84
N GLY A 218 -6.50 -0.60 -14.28
CA GLY A 218 -6.21 -0.28 -15.68
C GLY A 218 -4.80 0.25 -15.89
N LEU A 219 -4.49 0.55 -17.15
CA LEU A 219 -3.26 1.21 -17.60
C LEU A 219 -3.63 2.27 -18.65
N GLU A 220 -3.21 3.51 -18.43
CA GLU A 220 -3.44 4.60 -19.38
C GLU A 220 -2.68 4.36 -20.69
N LYS A 221 -3.23 4.84 -21.81
CA LYS A 221 -2.72 4.51 -23.16
C LYS A 221 -1.26 4.91 -23.42
N GLU A 222 -0.80 6.00 -22.81
CA GLU A 222 0.57 6.52 -22.96
C GLU A 222 1.42 6.22 -21.73
N LYS A 223 1.02 5.20 -20.95
CA LYS A 223 1.78 4.68 -19.82
C LYS A 223 2.10 3.20 -20.02
N GLY A 224 3.20 2.77 -19.42
CA GLY A 224 3.64 1.39 -19.45
C GLY A 224 4.44 1.00 -18.22
N MET A 225 4.94 -0.23 -18.25
CA MET A 225 5.85 -0.74 -17.24
C MET A 225 7.03 -1.41 -17.93
N LEU A 226 8.24 -0.99 -17.57
CA LEU A 226 9.48 -1.51 -18.13
C LEU A 226 10.16 -2.41 -17.11
N PHE A 227 10.28 -3.68 -17.44
CA PHE A 227 11.00 -4.68 -16.68
C PHE A 227 12.44 -4.68 -17.18
N GLU A 228 13.37 -4.26 -16.33
CA GLU A 228 14.80 -4.19 -16.65
C GLU A 228 15.55 -5.34 -15.98
N PHE A 229 16.33 -6.08 -16.76
CA PHE A 229 17.09 -7.24 -16.29
C PHE A 229 18.57 -6.86 -16.20
N GLN A 230 19.24 -7.26 -15.12
CA GLN A 230 20.67 -7.01 -14.94
C GLN A 230 21.53 -7.85 -15.89
N ASN A 231 21.05 -9.05 -16.24
CA ASN A 231 21.68 -9.95 -17.18
C ASN A 231 20.65 -10.37 -18.25
N PRO A 232 21.07 -10.72 -19.48
CA PRO A 232 20.15 -11.27 -20.48
C PRO A 232 19.48 -12.54 -19.98
N GLU A 233 18.15 -12.60 -20.07
CA GLU A 233 17.32 -13.71 -19.57
C GLU A 233 16.17 -14.04 -20.53
N LYS A 234 15.55 -15.22 -20.40
CA LYS A 234 14.27 -15.57 -21.06
C LYS A 234 13.14 -15.60 -20.03
N PRO A 235 12.61 -14.45 -19.63
CA PRO A 235 11.59 -14.40 -18.59
C PRO A 235 10.26 -14.96 -19.09
N ASN A 236 9.57 -15.68 -18.19
CA ASN A 236 8.19 -16.10 -18.40
C ASN A 236 7.26 -15.06 -17.79
N PHE A 237 6.41 -14.48 -18.62
CA PHE A 237 5.32 -13.61 -18.20
C PHE A 237 4.01 -14.39 -18.16
N TRP A 238 3.11 -13.97 -17.28
CA TRP A 238 1.79 -14.57 -17.09
C TRP A 238 0.81 -13.47 -16.68
N MET A 239 -0.48 -13.77 -16.75
CA MET A 239 -1.55 -12.80 -16.50
C MET A 239 -2.35 -13.11 -15.24
N MET A 240 -1.76 -13.86 -14.29
CA MET A 240 -2.41 -14.17 -13.01
C MET A 240 -2.65 -12.88 -12.22
N ASN A 241 -3.82 -12.75 -11.60
CA ASN A 241 -4.23 -11.57 -10.81
C ASN A 241 -4.31 -10.22 -11.59
N MET A 242 -4.31 -10.28 -12.93
CA MET A 242 -4.58 -9.12 -13.79
C MET A 242 -6.08 -8.84 -13.87
N ARG A 243 -6.47 -7.56 -14.05
CA ARG A 243 -7.88 -7.15 -14.20
C ARG A 243 -8.22 -6.65 -15.61
N PHE A 244 -7.23 -6.47 -16.47
CA PHE A 244 -7.38 -5.96 -17.84
C PHE A 244 -6.30 -6.56 -18.76
N PRO A 245 -6.55 -6.61 -20.08
CA PRO A 245 -5.57 -7.11 -21.04
C PRO A 245 -4.45 -6.08 -21.32
N ILE A 246 -3.27 -6.58 -21.70
CA ILE A 246 -2.08 -5.76 -22.02
C ILE A 246 -1.38 -6.28 -23.28
N ASP A 247 -0.50 -5.46 -23.86
CA ASP A 247 0.51 -5.98 -24.81
C ASP A 247 1.82 -6.22 -24.05
N ILE A 248 2.56 -7.29 -24.39
CA ILE A 248 3.87 -7.64 -23.83
C ILE A 248 4.90 -7.60 -24.96
N ILE A 249 5.90 -6.72 -24.83
CA ILE A 249 6.91 -6.46 -25.86
C ILE A 249 8.28 -6.83 -25.31
N PHE A 250 8.93 -7.82 -25.91
CA PHE A 250 10.24 -8.34 -25.51
C PHE A 250 11.34 -7.65 -26.32
N ILE A 251 12.40 -7.18 -25.64
CA ILE A 251 13.45 -6.35 -26.25
C ILE A 251 14.83 -6.88 -25.84
N ASN A 252 15.66 -7.23 -26.84
CA ASN A 252 17.00 -7.75 -26.60
C ASN A 252 18.00 -6.68 -26.14
N GLY A 253 19.21 -7.10 -25.75
CA GLY A 253 20.24 -6.19 -25.26
C GLY A 253 20.79 -5.18 -26.27
N SER A 254 20.49 -5.33 -27.56
CA SER A 254 20.81 -4.33 -28.59
C SER A 254 19.72 -3.26 -28.76
N GLY A 255 18.64 -3.31 -27.97
CA GLY A 255 17.50 -2.41 -28.10
C GLY A 255 16.62 -2.76 -29.30
N LYS A 256 16.50 -4.04 -29.66
CA LYS A 256 15.60 -4.49 -30.74
C LYS A 256 14.44 -5.29 -30.17
N VAL A 257 13.22 -5.00 -30.66
CA VAL A 257 12.03 -5.80 -30.36
C VAL A 257 12.18 -7.18 -30.99
N VAL A 258 12.05 -8.24 -30.18
CA VAL A 258 12.23 -9.64 -30.60
C VAL A 258 10.94 -10.44 -30.59
N SER A 259 9.97 -10.04 -29.76
CA SER A 259 8.64 -10.65 -29.73
C SER A 259 7.60 -9.65 -29.23
N VAL A 260 6.38 -9.77 -29.74
CA VAL A 260 5.23 -8.94 -29.36
C VAL A 260 4.01 -9.84 -29.17
N PHE A 261 3.50 -9.90 -27.95
CA PHE A 261 2.23 -10.53 -27.64
C PHE A 261 1.17 -9.45 -27.46
N ASN A 262 0.18 -9.43 -28.35
CA ASN A 262 -0.85 -8.40 -28.38
C ASN A 262 -2.07 -8.83 -27.55
N SER A 263 -2.62 -7.90 -26.77
CA SER A 263 -3.93 -8.01 -26.08
C SER A 263 -4.07 -9.32 -25.29
N VAL A 264 -3.02 -9.64 -24.55
CA VAL A 264 -2.92 -10.81 -23.69
C VAL A 264 -4.01 -10.74 -22.61
N PRO A 265 -4.92 -11.73 -22.50
CA PRO A 265 -6.05 -11.65 -21.58
C PRO A 265 -5.65 -11.98 -20.13
N PRO A 266 -6.37 -11.44 -19.12
CA PRO A 266 -6.25 -11.87 -17.73
C PRO A 266 -6.42 -13.39 -17.55
N CYS A 267 -5.64 -13.97 -16.65
CA CYS A 267 -5.77 -15.36 -16.22
C CYS A 267 -6.45 -15.43 -14.85
N SER A 268 -7.59 -16.10 -14.76
CA SER A 268 -8.38 -16.21 -13.52
C SER A 268 -8.20 -17.52 -12.76
N ARG A 269 -7.63 -18.55 -13.38
CA ARG A 269 -7.44 -19.90 -12.79
C ARG A 269 -6.19 -20.56 -13.34
N GLU A 270 -5.52 -21.33 -12.50
CA GLU A 270 -4.37 -22.13 -12.92
C GLU A 270 -4.79 -23.37 -13.73
N PRO A 271 -3.93 -23.85 -14.65
CA PRO A 271 -2.63 -23.26 -15.03
C PRO A 271 -2.79 -22.06 -15.96
N CYS A 272 -2.01 -21.00 -15.73
CA CYS A 272 -1.96 -19.86 -16.64
C CYS A 272 -1.00 -20.12 -17.81
N GLN A 273 -1.32 -19.55 -18.96
CA GLN A 273 -0.39 -19.53 -20.11
C GLN A 273 0.82 -18.65 -19.79
N PHE A 274 2.01 -19.15 -20.13
CA PHE A 274 3.25 -18.38 -20.10
C PHE A 274 3.56 -17.76 -21.46
N TYR A 275 4.09 -16.55 -21.43
CA TYR A 275 4.53 -15.76 -22.59
C TYR A 275 6.03 -15.51 -22.42
N ALA A 276 6.83 -15.97 -23.36
CA ALA A 276 8.28 -15.93 -23.29
C ALA A 276 8.87 -15.52 -24.64
N PRO A 277 10.05 -14.88 -24.65
CA PRO A 277 10.77 -14.59 -25.88
C PRO A 277 11.48 -15.84 -26.41
N GLU A 278 11.77 -15.86 -27.71
CA GLU A 278 12.56 -16.94 -28.32
C GLU A 278 14.06 -16.84 -27.99
N GLU A 279 14.53 -15.62 -27.67
CA GLU A 279 15.92 -15.30 -27.34
C GLU A 279 16.05 -14.49 -26.04
N ASP A 280 17.29 -14.30 -25.57
CA ASP A 280 17.55 -13.59 -24.32
C ASP A 280 17.26 -12.08 -24.47
N VAL A 281 16.63 -11.51 -23.44
CA VAL A 281 16.22 -10.11 -23.41
C VAL A 281 16.80 -9.37 -22.22
N LEU A 282 17.00 -8.06 -22.38
CA LEU A 282 17.34 -7.16 -21.27
C LEU A 282 16.14 -6.33 -20.81
N TRP A 283 15.13 -6.17 -21.67
CA TRP A 283 13.93 -5.41 -21.33
C TRP A 283 12.66 -6.12 -21.79
N VAL A 284 11.61 -5.97 -20.97
CA VAL A 284 10.24 -6.30 -21.37
C VAL A 284 9.38 -5.08 -21.08
N LEU A 285 8.61 -4.64 -22.06
CA LEU A 285 7.71 -3.50 -21.96
C LEU A 285 6.25 -3.98 -21.99
N GLU A 286 5.54 -3.75 -20.89
CA GLU A 286 4.09 -3.92 -20.81
C GLU A 286 3.39 -2.60 -21.14
N THR A 287 2.41 -2.65 -22.04
CA THR A 287 1.65 -1.47 -22.47
C THR A 287 0.15 -1.75 -22.48
N ALA A 288 -0.66 -0.68 -22.59
CA ALA A 288 -2.11 -0.85 -22.73
C ALA A 288 -2.45 -1.74 -23.94
N SER A 289 -3.46 -2.61 -23.80
CA SER A 289 -3.86 -3.52 -24.88
C SER A 289 -4.12 -2.79 -26.20
N GLY A 290 -3.50 -3.32 -27.28
CA GLY A 290 -3.59 -2.77 -28.63
C GLY A 290 -2.66 -1.58 -28.91
N TYR A 291 -1.85 -1.13 -27.93
CA TYR A 291 -0.86 -0.09 -28.12
C TYR A 291 0.12 -0.44 -29.23
N ALA A 292 0.71 -1.64 -29.20
CA ALA A 292 1.70 -2.09 -30.17
C ALA A 292 1.14 -2.06 -31.61
N LYS A 293 -0.05 -2.64 -31.79
CA LYS A 293 -0.75 -2.63 -33.08
C LYS A 293 -1.09 -1.21 -33.56
N SER A 294 -1.52 -0.32 -32.66
CA SER A 294 -1.89 1.07 -33.01
C SER A 294 -0.70 1.93 -33.43
N ARG A 295 0.51 1.54 -33.02
CA ARG A 295 1.77 2.23 -33.31
C ARG A 295 2.64 1.50 -34.33
N SER A 296 2.13 0.43 -34.93
CA SER A 296 2.86 -0.42 -35.87
C SER A 296 4.18 -0.98 -35.31
N ILE A 297 4.22 -1.26 -34.00
CA ILE A 297 5.38 -1.87 -33.35
C ILE A 297 5.44 -3.35 -33.72
N THR A 298 6.58 -3.78 -34.29
CA THR A 298 6.80 -5.15 -34.73
C THR A 298 8.20 -5.64 -34.35
N VAL A 299 8.47 -6.92 -34.57
CA VAL A 299 9.84 -7.46 -34.47
C VAL A 299 10.78 -6.64 -35.36
N GLY A 300 11.93 -6.24 -34.81
CA GLY A 300 12.92 -5.39 -35.46
C GLY A 300 12.80 -3.88 -35.17
N SER A 301 11.67 -3.42 -34.60
CA SER A 301 11.53 -2.04 -34.10
C SER A 301 12.62 -1.70 -33.08
N ALA A 302 13.05 -0.44 -33.08
CA ALA A 302 14.16 0.05 -32.25
C ALA A 302 13.65 0.63 -30.93
N PHE A 303 14.16 0.11 -29.81
CA PHE A 303 13.93 0.63 -28.47
C PHE A 303 15.01 1.65 -28.09
N SER A 304 14.59 2.75 -27.45
CA SER A 304 15.47 3.79 -26.93
C SER A 304 14.91 4.37 -25.62
N ARG A 305 15.79 4.92 -24.80
CA ARG A 305 15.50 5.60 -23.53
C ARG A 305 16.37 6.85 -23.42
#